data_AF-A0A1Q5XMC0-F1
#
_entry.id   AF-A0A1Q5XMC0-F1
#
_cell.length_a   1.000
_cell.length_b   1.000
_cell.length_c   1.000
_cell.angle_alpha   90.00
_cell.angle_beta   90.00
_cell.angle_gamma   90.00
#
_symmetry.space_group_name_H-M   'P 1'
#
loop_
_entity.id
_entity.type
_entity.pdbx_description
1 polymer ?
#
loop_
_entity_poly.entity_id
_entity_poly.type
_entity_poly.pdbx_seq_one_letter_code
_entity_poly.pdbx_strand_id
1 'polypeptide(L)'
;MIDLTKLYTFKPSFGYYALQLMYPEKQDFQQSFQDEAFEVGHPAYDHVQRYGTLMQCYSLDEIQERYAATFDFQRDCALYMTYFKFEDAKERGQILAKLKMLYEMYGLEMPEGELPDYLPLMCEFLYAAEWRNDSRAPENFRMLIAVLEDGTYHLLQALDKNESPYFHLVKGLRETLKACIEQEAFSQ
;
A
#
# COMPACT_ATOMS: atom_id res chain seq x y z
N MET A 1 -3.22 -14.71 11.52
CA MET A 1 -4.41 -14.48 10.66
C MET A 1 -4.68 -12.98 10.63
N ILE A 2 -5.33 -12.40 9.62
CA ILE A 2 -5.58 -10.94 9.58
C ILE A 2 -6.94 -10.60 10.19
N ASP A 3 -6.96 -9.65 11.12
CA ASP A 3 -8.15 -9.02 11.68
C ASP A 3 -8.75 -8.05 10.65
N LEU A 4 -9.72 -8.55 9.89
CA LEU A 4 -10.43 -7.78 8.88
C LEU A 4 -11.31 -6.66 9.45
N THR A 5 -11.71 -6.76 10.73
CA THR A 5 -12.49 -5.70 11.39
C THR A 5 -11.58 -4.50 11.61
N LYS A 6 -10.39 -4.74 12.16
CA LYS A 6 -9.38 -3.70 12.37
C LYS A 6 -8.85 -3.14 11.07
N LEU A 7 -8.62 -3.99 10.06
CA LEU A 7 -8.26 -3.55 8.71
C LEU A 7 -9.30 -2.58 8.14
N TYR A 8 -10.59 -2.88 8.32
CA TYR A 8 -11.66 -2.00 7.87
C TYR A 8 -11.68 -0.68 8.64
N THR A 9 -11.35 -0.66 9.95
CA THR A 9 -11.23 0.61 10.69
C THR A 9 -10.15 1.53 10.12
N PHE A 10 -9.07 0.97 9.57
CA PHE A 10 -8.00 1.74 8.92
C PHE A 10 -8.24 2.06 7.45
N LYS A 11 -9.44 1.77 6.92
CA LYS A 11 -9.82 1.99 5.52
C LYS A 11 -9.43 3.38 4.97
N PRO A 12 -9.67 4.51 5.68
CA PRO A 12 -9.25 5.83 5.20
C PRO A 12 -7.73 5.98 4.93
N SER A 13 -6.89 5.30 5.73
CA SER A 13 -5.43 5.35 5.55
C SER A 13 -4.98 4.77 4.21
N PHE A 14 -5.67 3.74 3.71
CA PHE A 14 -5.36 3.15 2.41
C PHE A 14 -5.70 4.08 1.24
N GLY A 15 -6.71 4.93 1.38
CA GLY A 15 -7.02 5.96 0.38
C GLY A 15 -5.90 6.99 0.30
N TYR A 16 -5.37 7.41 1.45
CA TYR A 16 -4.20 8.29 1.49
C TYR A 16 -2.95 7.63 0.89
N TYR A 17 -2.65 6.37 1.23
CA TYR A 17 -1.51 5.66 0.65
C TYR A 17 -1.64 5.52 -0.87
N ALA A 18 -2.83 5.19 -1.38
CA ALA A 18 -3.08 5.12 -2.82
C ALA A 18 -2.77 6.46 -3.48
N LEU A 19 -3.29 7.57 -2.93
CA LEU A 19 -3.06 8.91 -3.43
C LEU A 19 -1.57 9.29 -3.46
N GLN A 20 -0.86 9.13 -2.34
CA GLN A 20 0.55 9.54 -2.23
C GLN A 20 1.54 8.65 -2.99
N LEU A 21 1.12 7.45 -3.41
CA LEU A 21 1.92 6.53 -4.21
C LEU A 21 1.63 6.65 -5.72
N MET A 22 0.65 7.46 -6.12
CA MET A 22 0.48 7.86 -7.51
C MET A 22 1.41 9.01 -7.87
N TYR A 23 1.51 9.31 -9.17
CA TYR A 23 2.30 10.45 -9.62
C TYR A 23 1.79 11.74 -8.97
N PRO A 24 2.66 12.52 -8.30
CA PRO A 24 2.22 13.54 -7.38
C PRO A 24 1.64 14.76 -8.08
N GLU A 25 0.44 15.15 -7.66
CA GLU A 25 -0.25 16.36 -8.04
C GLU A 25 -0.28 17.38 -6.89
N LYS A 26 -0.51 18.66 -7.23
CA LYS A 26 -0.48 19.76 -6.25
C LYS A 26 -1.48 19.55 -5.09
N GLN A 27 -2.63 18.97 -5.38
CA GLN A 27 -3.71 18.79 -4.42
C GLN A 27 -3.41 17.69 -3.39
N ASP A 28 -2.50 16.76 -3.69
CA ASP A 28 -2.26 15.57 -2.88
C ASP A 28 -1.61 15.91 -1.54
N PHE A 29 -0.91 17.03 -1.44
CA PHE A 29 -0.16 17.45 -0.25
C PHE A 29 -0.95 18.37 0.69
N GLN A 30 -2.27 18.41 0.55
CA GLN A 30 -3.13 19.12 1.50
C GLN A 30 -3.16 18.36 2.85
N GLN A 31 -2.87 19.08 3.93
CA GLN A 31 -2.82 18.52 5.28
C GLN A 31 -4.14 17.84 5.71
N SER A 32 -5.28 18.31 5.18
CA SER A 32 -6.60 17.74 5.47
C SER A 32 -6.70 16.25 5.11
N PHE A 33 -6.10 15.80 4.00
CA PHE A 33 -6.14 14.39 3.63
C PHE A 33 -5.41 13.51 4.63
N GLN A 34 -4.30 14.00 5.19
CA GLN A 34 -3.57 13.28 6.23
C GLN A 34 -4.38 13.23 7.54
N ASP A 35 -4.96 14.35 7.95
CA ASP A 35 -5.70 14.46 9.21
C ASP A 35 -7.00 13.62 9.19
N GLU A 36 -7.65 13.49 8.02
CA GLU A 36 -8.80 12.63 7.82
C GLU A 36 -8.44 11.13 7.83
N ALA A 37 -7.23 10.79 7.38
CA ALA A 37 -6.77 9.41 7.24
C ALA A 37 -6.07 8.86 8.49
N PHE A 38 -5.47 9.73 9.32
CA PHE A 38 -4.61 9.33 10.44
C PHE A 38 -4.93 10.09 11.74
N GLU A 39 -5.59 9.41 12.67
CA GLU A 39 -5.69 9.87 14.05
C GLU A 39 -4.39 9.60 14.82
N VAL A 40 -4.13 10.33 15.92
CA VAL A 40 -2.92 10.18 16.75
C VAL A 40 -2.70 8.74 17.25
N GLY A 41 -3.78 7.97 17.45
CA GLY A 41 -3.70 6.56 17.86
C GLY A 41 -3.40 5.57 16.73
N HIS A 42 -3.34 6.03 15.48
CA HIS A 42 -3.08 5.18 14.32
C HIS A 42 -1.61 4.71 14.33
N PRO A 43 -1.33 3.41 14.09
CA PRO A 43 0.03 2.85 14.17
C PRO A 43 1.04 3.52 13.21
N ALA A 44 0.55 4.11 12.12
CA ALA A 44 1.37 4.80 11.13
C ALA A 44 1.50 6.33 11.35
N TYR A 45 0.88 6.90 12.39
CA TYR A 45 0.73 8.35 12.56
C TYR A 45 2.08 9.09 12.47
N ASP A 46 3.07 8.70 13.27
CA ASP A 46 4.39 9.33 13.28
C ASP A 46 5.14 9.19 11.94
N HIS A 47 4.97 8.06 11.27
CA HIS A 47 5.60 7.80 9.98
C HIS A 47 5.03 8.70 8.88
N VAL A 48 3.71 8.82 8.82
CA VAL A 48 3.05 9.67 7.82
C VAL A 48 3.29 11.15 8.13
N GLN A 49 3.28 11.56 9.40
CA GLN A 49 3.64 12.92 9.78
C GLN A 49 5.08 13.26 9.37
N ARG A 50 6.02 12.32 9.54
CA ARG A 50 7.41 12.50 9.11
C ARG A 50 7.51 12.63 7.59
N TYR A 51 6.79 11.79 6.84
CA TYR A 51 6.70 11.87 5.38
C TYR A 51 6.17 13.25 4.94
N GLY A 52 5.03 13.68 5.47
CA GLY A 52 4.42 14.97 5.13
C GLY A 52 5.35 16.15 5.44
N THR A 53 6.02 16.13 6.59
CA THR A 53 7.00 17.17 6.97
C THR A 53 8.17 17.24 5.97
N LEU A 54 8.67 16.09 5.50
CA LEU A 54 9.74 16.07 4.50
C LEU A 54 9.26 16.58 3.15
N MET A 55 8.05 16.21 2.73
CA MET A 55 7.48 16.65 1.46
C MET A 55 7.23 18.16 1.42
N GLN A 56 6.87 18.77 2.56
CA GLN A 56 6.73 20.23 2.68
C GLN A 56 8.04 21.01 2.49
N CYS A 57 9.21 20.36 2.58
CA CYS A 57 10.49 20.99 2.30
C CYS A 57 10.80 21.11 0.79
N TYR A 58 9.98 20.51 -0.08
CA TYR A 58 10.20 20.48 -1.52
C TYR A 58 9.07 21.22 -2.26
N SER A 59 9.41 21.82 -3.39
CA SER A 59 8.43 22.25 -4.39
C SER A 59 7.78 21.04 -5.08
N LEU A 60 6.62 21.25 -5.73
CA LEU A 60 5.95 20.18 -6.47
C LEU A 60 6.84 19.55 -7.54
N ASP A 61 7.58 20.37 -8.29
CA ASP A 61 8.48 19.91 -9.34
C ASP A 61 9.59 19.02 -8.76
N GLU A 62 10.16 19.38 -7.59
CA GLU A 62 11.15 18.55 -6.89
C GLU A 62 10.53 17.23 -6.39
N ILE A 63 9.28 17.24 -5.93
CA ILE A 63 8.59 16.00 -5.52
C ILE A 63 8.34 15.10 -6.74
N GLN A 64 7.90 15.67 -7.86
CA GLN A 64 7.70 14.94 -9.12
C GLN A 64 9.00 14.34 -9.66
N GLU A 65 10.10 15.10 -9.64
CA GLU A 65 11.42 14.61 -10.03
C GLU A 65 11.87 13.46 -9.12
N ARG A 66 11.70 13.60 -7.80
CA ARG A 66 12.01 12.55 -6.83
C ARG A 66 11.14 11.31 -7.01
N TYR A 67 9.85 11.48 -7.32
CA TYR A 67 8.95 10.38 -7.63
C TYR A 67 9.47 9.60 -8.83
N ALA A 68 9.73 10.26 -9.96
CA ALA A 68 10.22 9.60 -11.17
C ALA A 68 11.58 8.94 -10.94
N ALA A 69 12.51 9.63 -10.25
CA ALA A 69 13.80 9.07 -9.87
C ALA A 69 13.68 7.84 -8.96
N THR A 70 12.66 7.79 -8.10
CA THR A 70 12.44 6.68 -7.17
C THR A 70 11.69 5.53 -7.84
N PHE A 71 10.53 5.76 -8.43
CA PHE A 71 9.63 4.67 -8.83
C PHE A 71 9.73 4.30 -10.31
N ASP A 72 10.10 5.24 -11.19
CA ASP A 72 10.14 5.00 -12.64
C ASP A 72 11.53 4.55 -13.11
N PHE A 73 12.59 5.12 -12.53
CA PHE A 73 13.96 4.85 -12.96
C PHE A 73 14.74 3.85 -12.09
N GLN A 74 14.28 3.55 -10.87
CA GLN A 74 14.90 2.53 -10.03
C GLN A 74 14.08 1.24 -10.05
N ARG A 75 14.61 0.24 -10.75
CA ARG A 75 13.98 -1.08 -10.86
C ARG A 75 13.62 -1.68 -9.50
N ASP A 76 14.47 -1.51 -8.49
CA ASP A 76 14.30 -2.07 -7.14
C ASP A 76 13.21 -1.37 -6.31
N CYS A 77 12.77 -0.19 -6.75
CA CYS A 77 11.69 0.56 -6.12
C CYS A 77 10.37 0.46 -6.90
N ALA A 78 10.31 -0.34 -7.98
CA ALA A 78 9.09 -0.46 -8.77
C ALA A 78 7.89 -0.88 -7.91
N LEU A 79 6.75 -0.23 -8.13
CA LEU A 79 5.54 -0.37 -7.32
C LEU A 79 4.70 -1.63 -7.65
N TYR A 80 5.31 -2.68 -8.21
CA TYR A 80 4.64 -3.93 -8.56
C TYR A 80 5.01 -5.03 -7.56
N MET A 81 4.10 -5.39 -6.66
CA MET A 81 4.40 -6.17 -5.46
C MET A 81 4.80 -7.63 -5.72
N THR A 82 4.43 -8.19 -6.88
CA THR A 82 4.85 -9.55 -7.26
C THR A 82 6.19 -9.58 -7.99
N TYR A 83 6.73 -8.42 -8.39
CA TYR A 83 7.87 -8.35 -9.29
C TYR A 83 9.13 -9.03 -8.76
N PHE A 84 9.45 -8.85 -7.48
CA PHE A 84 10.68 -9.37 -6.87
C PHE A 84 10.59 -10.80 -6.38
N LYS A 85 9.37 -11.32 -6.18
CA LYS A 85 9.16 -12.62 -5.56
C LYS A 85 9.20 -13.78 -6.55
N PHE A 86 8.77 -13.55 -7.79
CA PHE A 86 8.53 -14.63 -8.75
C PHE A 86 9.58 -14.62 -9.87
N GLU A 87 10.40 -15.67 -9.90
CA GLU A 87 11.28 -15.97 -11.03
C GLU A 87 10.51 -16.66 -12.18
N ASP A 88 9.44 -17.42 -11.87
CA ASP A 88 8.56 -18.07 -12.85
C ASP A 88 7.39 -17.17 -13.25
N ALA A 89 7.34 -16.81 -14.54
CA ALA A 89 6.27 -16.01 -15.13
C ALA A 89 4.88 -16.65 -15.01
N LYS A 90 4.77 -17.99 -14.99
CA LYS A 90 3.51 -18.71 -14.86
C LYS A 90 2.92 -18.59 -13.47
N GLU A 91 3.74 -18.76 -12.43
CA GLU A 91 3.31 -18.61 -11.03
C GLU A 91 2.87 -17.17 -10.76
N ARG A 92 3.67 -16.20 -11.24
CA ARG A 92 3.29 -14.78 -11.18
C ARG A 92 1.93 -14.54 -11.85
N GLY A 93 1.74 -15.05 -13.06
CA GLY A 93 0.49 -14.90 -13.80
C GLY A 93 -0.73 -15.44 -13.06
N GLN A 94 -0.59 -16.53 -12.31
CA GLN A 94 -1.68 -17.07 -11.47
C GLN A 94 -2.04 -16.15 -10.30
N ILE A 95 -1.05 -15.53 -9.66
CA ILE A 95 -1.30 -14.55 -8.58
C ILE A 95 -1.99 -13.32 -9.13
N LEU A 96 -1.52 -12.79 -10.26
CA LEU A 96 -2.16 -11.63 -10.92
C LEU A 96 -3.61 -11.94 -11.29
N ALA A 97 -3.90 -13.11 -11.86
CA ALA A 97 -5.26 -13.52 -12.17
C ALA A 97 -6.15 -13.59 -10.92
N LYS A 98 -5.63 -14.13 -9.81
CA LYS A 98 -6.38 -14.20 -8.54
C LYS A 98 -6.63 -12.82 -7.92
N LEU A 99 -5.66 -11.90 -7.99
CA LEU A 99 -5.85 -10.52 -7.53
C LEU A 99 -6.92 -9.80 -8.36
N LYS A 100 -6.87 -9.95 -9.68
CA LYS A 100 -7.90 -9.40 -10.57
C LYS A 100 -9.29 -9.94 -10.21
N MET A 101 -9.43 -11.26 -10.06
CA MET A 101 -10.70 -11.86 -9.64
C MET A 101 -11.18 -11.33 -8.29
N LEU A 102 -10.26 -11.12 -7.34
CA LEU A 102 -10.59 -10.54 -6.03
C LEU A 102 -11.20 -9.15 -6.17
N TYR A 103 -10.65 -8.30 -7.04
CA TYR A 103 -11.18 -6.95 -7.26
C TYR A 103 -12.58 -7.00 -7.88
N GLU A 104 -12.76 -7.83 -8.90
CA GLU A 104 -14.04 -8.04 -9.58
C GLU A 104 -15.11 -8.60 -8.62
N MET A 105 -14.74 -9.45 -7.67
CA MET A 105 -15.65 -9.98 -6.65
C MET A 105 -16.25 -8.89 -5.75
N TYR A 106 -15.58 -7.76 -5.59
CA TYR A 106 -16.07 -6.59 -4.86
C TYR A 106 -16.60 -5.49 -5.79
N GLY A 107 -16.83 -5.80 -7.07
CA GLY A 107 -17.42 -4.88 -8.04
C GLY A 107 -16.46 -3.81 -8.55
N LEU A 108 -15.15 -4.01 -8.41
CA LEU A 108 -14.13 -3.08 -8.88
C LEU A 108 -13.57 -3.55 -10.23
N GLU A 109 -13.41 -2.61 -11.16
CA GLU A 109 -12.86 -2.87 -12.49
C GLU A 109 -11.37 -2.52 -12.53
N MET A 110 -10.59 -3.35 -13.23
CA MET A 110 -9.17 -3.07 -13.46
C MET A 110 -9.00 -2.00 -14.54
N PRO A 111 -8.21 -0.95 -14.29
CA PRO A 111 -7.82 0.00 -15.33
C PRO A 111 -7.09 -0.68 -16.49
N GLU A 112 -7.27 -0.17 -17.70
CA GLU A 112 -6.51 -0.63 -18.86
C GLU A 112 -5.02 -0.31 -18.69
N GLY A 113 -4.15 -1.28 -19.00
CA GLY A 113 -2.70 -1.09 -19.00
C GLY A 113 -2.00 -1.30 -17.64
N GLU A 114 -2.76 -1.43 -16.56
CA GLU A 114 -2.20 -1.69 -15.22
C GLU A 114 -2.30 -3.15 -14.79
N LEU A 115 -1.40 -3.55 -13.89
CA LEU A 115 -1.42 -4.87 -13.27
C LEU A 115 -2.09 -4.81 -11.89
N PRO A 116 -2.80 -5.88 -11.48
CA PRO A 116 -3.54 -5.89 -10.23
C PRO A 116 -2.63 -5.88 -8.98
N ASP A 117 -1.32 -6.11 -9.14
CA ASP A 117 -0.34 -6.01 -8.05
C ASP A 117 0.36 -4.64 -7.98
N TYR A 118 -0.08 -3.65 -8.76
CA TYR A 118 0.37 -2.27 -8.63
C TYR A 118 -0.08 -1.70 -7.28
N LEU A 119 0.88 -1.29 -6.45
CA LEU A 119 0.67 -0.99 -5.03
C LEU A 119 -0.41 0.10 -4.78
N PRO A 120 -0.47 1.20 -5.55
CA PRO A 120 -1.57 2.17 -5.42
C PRO A 120 -2.94 1.53 -5.63
N LEU A 121 -3.10 0.66 -6.62
CA LEU A 121 -4.37 -0.06 -6.87
C LEU A 121 -4.70 -1.04 -5.75
N MET A 122 -3.70 -1.70 -5.17
CA MET A 122 -3.93 -2.57 -4.00
C MET A 122 -4.42 -1.75 -2.79
N CYS A 123 -3.87 -0.56 -2.58
CA CYS A 123 -4.31 0.36 -1.52
C CYS A 123 -5.71 0.91 -1.82
N GLU A 124 -5.98 1.29 -3.07
CA GLU A 124 -7.29 1.75 -3.51
C GLU A 124 -8.35 0.65 -3.34
N PHE A 125 -8.02 -0.60 -3.66
CA PHE A 125 -8.90 -1.74 -3.38
C PHE A 125 -9.25 -1.82 -1.89
N LEU A 126 -8.27 -1.73 -1.00
CA LEU A 126 -8.51 -1.72 0.45
C LEU A 126 -9.32 -0.49 0.89
N TYR A 127 -9.22 0.63 0.20
CA TYR A 127 -10.02 1.83 0.44
C TYR A 127 -11.44 1.77 -0.14
N ALA A 128 -11.68 1.04 -1.22
CA ALA A 128 -12.97 1.03 -1.92
C ALA A 128 -13.82 -0.19 -1.55
N ALA A 129 -13.22 -1.38 -1.47
CA ALA A 129 -13.96 -2.63 -1.34
C ALA A 129 -14.78 -2.72 -0.05
N GLU A 130 -15.98 -3.29 -0.14
CA GLU A 130 -16.89 -3.49 0.98
C GLU A 130 -16.96 -4.97 1.36
N TRP A 131 -16.06 -5.40 2.25
CA TRP A 131 -15.97 -6.80 2.70
C TRP A 131 -16.63 -7.09 4.04
N ARG A 132 -17.26 -6.07 4.66
CA ARG A 132 -18.04 -6.29 5.89
C ARG A 132 -19.16 -7.29 5.60
N ASN A 133 -19.19 -8.36 6.40
CA ASN A 133 -20.13 -9.48 6.30
C ASN A 133 -19.90 -10.46 5.12
N ASP A 134 -18.79 -10.37 4.37
CA ASP A 134 -18.41 -11.44 3.43
C ASP A 134 -17.64 -12.55 4.16
N SER A 135 -18.28 -13.71 4.32
CA SER A 135 -17.69 -14.87 4.98
C SER A 135 -16.47 -15.46 4.26
N ARG A 136 -16.26 -15.11 2.98
CA ARG A 136 -15.14 -15.54 2.15
C ARG A 136 -13.94 -14.59 2.27
N ALA A 137 -14.14 -13.39 2.82
CA ALA A 137 -13.11 -12.36 2.90
C ALA A 137 -11.81 -12.83 3.59
N PRO A 138 -11.83 -13.56 4.73
CA PRO A 138 -10.59 -13.97 5.40
C PRO A 138 -9.63 -14.77 4.50
N GLU A 139 -10.17 -15.75 3.76
CA GLU A 139 -9.36 -16.58 2.87
C GLU A 139 -8.90 -15.80 1.63
N ASN A 140 -9.78 -15.00 1.05
CA ASN A 140 -9.47 -14.19 -0.13
C ASN A 140 -8.40 -13.13 0.16
N PHE A 141 -8.46 -12.50 1.34
CA PHE A 141 -7.52 -11.45 1.74
C PHE A 141 -6.16 -12.02 2.17
N ARG A 142 -6.08 -13.29 2.58
CA ARG A 142 -4.81 -13.93 2.94
C ARG A 142 -3.76 -13.78 1.84
N MET A 143 -4.16 -14.01 0.58
CA MET A 143 -3.26 -13.89 -0.57
C MET A 143 -2.88 -12.42 -0.84
N LEU A 144 -3.86 -11.51 -0.80
CA LEU A 144 -3.65 -10.06 -0.96
C LEU A 144 -2.61 -9.54 0.04
N ILE A 145 -2.78 -9.88 1.32
CA ILE A 145 -1.91 -9.42 2.40
C ILE A 145 -0.51 -10.01 2.26
N ALA A 146 -0.37 -11.29 1.91
CA ALA A 146 0.93 -11.89 1.66
C ALA A 146 1.69 -11.18 0.52
N VAL A 147 0.99 -10.82 -0.57
CA VAL A 147 1.59 -10.05 -1.68
C VAL A 147 2.03 -8.66 -1.21
N LEU A 148 1.19 -7.97 -0.44
CA LEU A 148 1.53 -6.66 0.14
C LEU A 148 2.72 -6.74 1.08
N GLU A 149 2.75 -7.69 2.00
CA GLU A 149 3.83 -7.83 2.98
C GLU A 149 5.19 -8.08 2.32
N ASP A 150 5.24 -9.03 1.39
CA ASP A 150 6.48 -9.39 0.70
C ASP A 150 6.96 -8.24 -0.20
N GLY A 151 6.07 -7.72 -1.05
CA GLY A 151 6.41 -6.65 -1.99
C GLY A 151 6.84 -5.38 -1.28
N THR A 152 6.09 -4.94 -0.26
CA THR A 152 6.44 -3.74 0.51
C THR A 152 7.67 -3.93 1.38
N TYR A 153 8.00 -5.16 1.80
CA TYR A 153 9.27 -5.44 2.49
C TYR A 153 10.46 -5.13 1.57
N HIS A 154 10.46 -5.68 0.36
CA HIS A 154 11.53 -5.43 -0.62
C HIS A 154 11.61 -3.95 -1.00
N LEU A 155 10.46 -3.33 -1.29
CA LEU A 155 10.39 -1.90 -1.59
C LEU A 155 10.98 -1.05 -0.45
N LEU A 156 10.62 -1.35 0.81
CA LEU A 156 11.12 -0.61 1.96
C LEU A 156 12.65 -0.69 2.07
N GLN A 157 13.26 -1.86 1.83
CA GLN A 157 14.72 -2.01 1.85
C GLN A 157 15.40 -1.17 0.76
N ALA A 158 14.81 -1.11 -0.44
CA ALA A 158 15.33 -0.30 -1.54
C ALA A 158 15.22 1.21 -1.24
N LEU A 159 14.08 1.65 -0.69
CA LEU A 159 13.86 3.03 -0.30
C LEU A 159 14.82 3.49 0.81
N ASP A 160 15.11 2.62 1.78
CA ASP A 160 16.07 2.89 2.87
C ASP A 160 17.48 3.09 2.33
N LYS A 161 17.93 2.18 1.46
CA LYS A 161 19.26 2.25 0.82
C LYS A 161 19.44 3.53 0.00
N ASN A 162 18.38 4.05 -0.59
CA ASN A 162 18.40 5.26 -1.40
C ASN A 162 18.04 6.53 -0.61
N GLU A 163 17.88 6.43 0.72
CA GLU A 163 17.49 7.51 1.62
C GLU A 163 16.24 8.27 1.13
N SER A 164 15.30 7.54 0.51
CA SER A 164 14.12 8.13 -0.11
C SER A 164 13.11 8.58 0.96
N PRO A 165 12.52 9.79 0.87
CA PRO A 165 11.48 10.22 1.81
C PRO A 165 10.25 9.30 1.79
N TYR A 166 9.97 8.63 0.65
CA TYR A 166 8.91 7.64 0.52
C TYR A 166 9.09 6.41 1.42
N PHE A 167 10.29 6.19 1.98
CA PHE A 167 10.52 5.18 3.01
C PHE A 167 9.49 5.30 4.14
N HIS A 168 9.23 6.53 4.62
CA HIS A 168 8.31 6.76 5.72
C HIS A 168 6.86 6.42 5.35
N LEU A 169 6.45 6.70 4.12
CA LEU A 169 5.12 6.36 3.62
C LEU A 169 4.92 4.84 3.58
N VAL A 170 5.86 4.12 2.95
CA VAL A 170 5.80 2.65 2.86
C VAL A 170 5.95 1.99 4.23
N LYS A 171 6.78 2.56 5.12
CA LYS A 171 6.91 2.09 6.50
C LYS A 171 5.58 2.24 7.25
N GLY A 172 4.91 3.38 7.11
CA GLY A 172 3.58 3.61 7.66
C GLY A 172 2.58 2.55 7.20
N LEU A 173 2.50 2.30 5.89
CA LEU A 173 1.63 1.27 5.31
C LEU A 173 1.89 -0.11 5.95
N ARG A 174 3.15 -0.49 6.13
CA ARG A 174 3.52 -1.77 6.75
C ARG A 174 3.14 -1.83 8.22
N GLU A 175 3.30 -0.75 8.99
CA GLU A 175 2.84 -0.73 10.39
C GLU A 175 1.30 -0.76 10.49
N THR A 176 0.58 -0.14 9.55
CA THR A 176 -0.89 -0.31 9.43
C THR A 176 -1.26 -1.77 9.25
N LEU A 177 -0.67 -2.44 8.26
CA LEU A 177 -0.95 -3.85 7.96
C LEU A 177 -0.58 -4.76 9.14
N LYS A 178 0.59 -4.54 9.75
CA LYS A 178 1.06 -5.29 10.91
C LYS A 178 0.12 -5.17 12.10
N ALA A 179 -0.44 -4.00 12.35
CA ALA A 179 -1.41 -3.80 13.42
C ALA A 179 -2.69 -4.62 13.21
N CYS A 180 -3.02 -4.98 11.98
CA CYS A 180 -4.16 -5.83 11.64
C CYS A 180 -3.85 -7.33 11.73
N ILE A 181 -2.60 -7.74 11.93
CA ILE A 181 -2.28 -9.16 12.12
C ILE A 181 -2.71 -9.56 13.53
N GLU A 182 -3.58 -10.55 13.64
CA GLU A 182 -3.91 -11.19 14.90
C GLU A 182 -2.61 -11.74 15.50
N GLN A 183 -2.17 -11.14 16.61
CA GLN A 183 -1.15 -11.76 17.43
C GLN A 183 -1.77 -13.04 17.96
N GLU A 184 -1.28 -14.19 17.53
CA GLU A 184 -1.53 -15.43 18.25
C GLU A 184 -1.09 -15.15 19.68
N ALA A 185 -2.06 -14.99 20.59
CA ALA A 185 -1.79 -15.01 22.00
C ALA A 185 -1.13 -16.36 22.24
N PHE A 186 0.20 -16.35 22.45
CA PHE A 186 0.91 -17.44 23.10
C PHE A 186 0.28 -17.56 24.49
N SER A 187 -0.85 -18.25 24.53
CA SER A 187 -1.51 -18.70 25.73
C SER A 187 -0.63 -19.81 26.25
N GLN A 188 0.09 -19.50 27.33
CA GLN A 188 0.84 -20.47 28.13
C GLN A 188 -0.08 -21.59 28.62
#